data_AF-A0A0G4FI89-F1
#
_entry.id   AF-A0A0G4FI89-F1
#
_cell.length_a   1.000
_cell.length_b   1.000
_cell.length_c   1.000
_cell.angle_alpha   90.00
_cell.angle_beta   90.00
_cell.angle_gamma   90.00
#
_symmetry.space_group_name_H-M   'P 1'
#
loop_
_entity.id
_entity.type
_entity.pdbx_description
1 polymer ?
#
loop_
_entity_poly.entity_id
_entity_poly.type
_entity_poly.pdbx_seq_one_letter_code
_entity_poly.pdbx_strand_id
1 'polypeptide(L)'
;MMGEASLVKIVVGSGDVKKTFDQKKDLLVKYSPYFAAALDGHGFAESSTQSVEVPAIQPETFRHMGWLLESGEVGNPEVLKAQVAGMMRLPYALHVPSDDTQSGGAAQGAAAASEGPPQKKHKAAGTTVYSGLLSLLAMCQYFQMEAHVAAILEALYSCAGEWTIAMAVFILDLNPGVLESQDFPKQKMVESVAREVVEGNWETWSPLLKRLPIDITMRVVQCIAQAVKGTTDYNPYHRRWAVNPYHRCGATWLNNE
;
A
#
# COMPACT_ATOMS: atom_id res chain seq x y z
N MET A 1 -38.30 5.32 -0.55
CA MET A 1 -38.45 3.86 -0.72
C MET A 1 -37.04 3.29 -0.71
N MET A 2 -36.67 2.49 0.29
CA MET A 2 -35.40 1.76 0.24
C MET A 2 -35.63 0.59 -0.72
N GLY A 3 -35.03 0.66 -1.91
CA GLY A 3 -34.97 -0.49 -2.81
C GLY A 3 -34.23 -1.63 -2.12
N GLU A 4 -34.66 -2.86 -2.38
CA GLU A 4 -33.94 -4.06 -1.95
C GLU A 4 -32.50 -3.96 -2.43
N ALA A 5 -31.53 -4.04 -1.51
CA ALA A 5 -30.12 -3.88 -1.86
C ALA A 5 -29.70 -5.06 -2.75
N SER A 6 -29.50 -4.79 -4.05
CA SER A 6 -29.05 -5.80 -4.99
C SER A 6 -27.64 -6.24 -4.63
N LEU A 7 -27.44 -7.54 -4.39
CA LEU A 7 -26.13 -8.12 -4.14
C LEU A 7 -25.50 -8.62 -5.44
N VAL A 8 -24.19 -8.41 -5.59
CA VAL A 8 -23.37 -8.91 -6.72
C VAL A 8 -22.22 -9.74 -6.18
N LYS A 9 -21.78 -10.73 -6.97
CA LYS A 9 -20.68 -11.63 -6.61
C LYS A 9 -19.36 -11.08 -7.12
N ILE A 10 -18.38 -10.94 -6.24
CA ILE A 10 -17.02 -10.52 -6.61
C ILE A 10 -16.08 -11.69 -6.34
N VAL A 11 -15.47 -12.22 -7.40
CA VAL A 11 -14.51 -13.32 -7.32
C VAL A 11 -13.10 -12.75 -7.34
N VAL A 12 -12.38 -12.87 -6.23
CA VAL A 12 -11.10 -12.21 -5.98
C VAL A 12 -9.97 -13.23 -5.94
N GLY A 13 -8.82 -12.88 -6.52
CA GLY A 13 -7.62 -13.72 -6.56
C GLY A 13 -7.59 -14.71 -7.73
N SER A 14 -6.57 -15.57 -7.74
CA SER A 14 -6.33 -16.55 -8.81
C SER A 14 -6.03 -17.95 -8.25
N GLY A 15 -6.19 -18.99 -9.07
CA GLY A 15 -5.92 -20.38 -8.67
C GLY A 15 -6.67 -20.82 -7.41
N ASP A 16 -5.95 -21.51 -6.51
CA ASP A 16 -6.49 -22.10 -5.28
C ASP A 16 -6.79 -21.07 -4.17
N VAL A 17 -6.37 -19.81 -4.34
CA VAL A 17 -6.65 -18.74 -3.38
C VAL A 17 -7.88 -17.90 -3.75
N LYS A 18 -8.59 -18.26 -4.83
CA LYS A 18 -9.83 -17.58 -5.22
C LYS A 18 -10.85 -17.59 -4.07
N LYS A 19 -11.44 -16.42 -3.78
CA LYS A 19 -12.56 -16.28 -2.84
C LYS A 19 -13.67 -15.44 -3.45
N THR A 20 -14.91 -15.79 -3.14
CA THR A 20 -16.10 -15.05 -3.57
C THR A 20 -16.63 -14.20 -2.42
N PHE A 21 -16.99 -12.96 -2.72
CA PHE A 21 -17.58 -12.01 -1.79
C PHE A 21 -18.91 -11.52 -2.35
N ASP A 22 -19.95 -11.49 -1.53
CA ASP A 22 -21.20 -10.83 -1.86
C ASP A 22 -21.13 -9.36 -1.42
N GLN A 23 -21.42 -8.44 -2.34
CA GLN A 23 -21.31 -7.00 -2.10
C GLN A 23 -22.54 -6.26 -2.60
N LYS A 24 -22.86 -5.12 -1.96
CA LYS A 24 -23.97 -4.25 -2.35
C LYS A 24 -23.63 -3.56 -3.67
N LYS A 25 -24.37 -3.88 -4.74
CA LYS A 25 -24.19 -3.32 -6.08
C LYS A 25 -24.21 -1.79 -6.05
N ASP A 26 -25.21 -1.21 -5.40
CA ASP A 26 -25.41 0.24 -5.38
C ASP A 26 -24.20 0.97 -4.79
N LEU A 27 -23.57 0.41 -3.76
CA LEU A 27 -22.37 1.00 -3.16
C LEU A 27 -21.16 0.87 -4.08
N LEU A 28 -20.97 -0.30 -4.70
CA LEU A 28 -19.86 -0.52 -5.64
C LEU A 28 -19.94 0.46 -6.82
N VAL A 29 -21.09 0.54 -7.48
CA VAL A 29 -21.32 1.44 -8.61
C VAL A 29 -21.17 2.91 -8.20
N LYS A 30 -21.69 3.28 -7.02
CA LYS A 30 -21.63 4.66 -6.51
C LYS A 30 -20.20 5.16 -6.31
N TYR A 31 -19.31 4.31 -5.77
CA TYR A 31 -17.96 4.73 -5.38
C TYR A 31 -16.86 4.33 -6.37
N SER A 32 -17.14 3.44 -7.32
CA SER A 32 -16.16 2.93 -8.26
C SER A 32 -16.68 3.01 -9.70
N PRO A 33 -16.12 3.92 -10.52
CA PRO A 33 -16.37 3.96 -11.95
C PRO A 33 -16.06 2.63 -12.64
N TYR A 34 -15.08 1.87 -12.14
CA TYR A 34 -14.79 0.52 -12.63
C TYR A 34 -16.01 -0.41 -12.48
N PHE A 35 -16.61 -0.48 -11.28
CA PHE A 35 -17.79 -1.32 -11.05
C PHE A 35 -19.04 -0.77 -11.74
N ALA A 36 -19.18 0.56 -11.86
CA ALA A 36 -20.25 1.15 -12.67
C ALA A 36 -20.17 0.68 -14.14
N ALA A 37 -18.98 0.72 -14.73
CA ALA A 37 -18.78 0.23 -16.09
C ALA A 37 -19.02 -1.27 -16.22
N ALA A 38 -18.55 -2.08 -15.26
CA ALA A 38 -18.68 -3.54 -15.30
C ALA A 38 -20.13 -4.02 -15.08
N LEU A 39 -20.87 -3.40 -14.15
CA LEU A 39 -22.17 -3.90 -13.69
C LEU A 39 -23.36 -3.19 -14.34
N ASP A 40 -23.22 -1.94 -14.74
CA ASP A 40 -24.27 -1.15 -15.40
C ASP A 40 -23.96 -0.83 -16.86
N GLY A 41 -22.71 -1.01 -17.30
CA GLY A 41 -22.33 -0.81 -18.69
C GLY A 41 -22.99 -1.80 -19.65
N HIS A 42 -23.36 -1.31 -20.83
CA HIS A 42 -23.88 -2.16 -21.89
C HIS A 42 -22.75 -2.95 -22.56
N GLY A 43 -22.90 -4.27 -22.67
CA GLY A 43 -22.00 -5.14 -23.44
C GLY A 43 -20.99 -5.97 -22.64
N PHE A 44 -20.97 -5.84 -21.32
CA PHE A 44 -20.15 -6.68 -20.43
C PHE A 44 -20.93 -7.93 -19.97
N ALA A 45 -20.28 -9.10 -19.97
CA ALA A 45 -20.89 -10.35 -19.50
C ALA A 45 -21.22 -10.32 -18.00
N GLU A 46 -20.51 -9.46 -17.27
CA GLU A 46 -20.66 -9.17 -15.86
C GLU A 46 -22.02 -8.52 -15.56
N SER A 47 -22.54 -7.71 -16.48
CA SER A 47 -23.87 -7.08 -16.36
C SER A 47 -25.00 -8.11 -16.38
N SER A 48 -24.85 -9.22 -17.12
CA SER A 48 -25.86 -10.28 -17.18
C SER A 48 -25.68 -11.33 -16.08
N THR A 49 -24.43 -11.61 -15.68
CA THR A 49 -24.10 -12.61 -14.65
C THR A 49 -24.13 -12.06 -13.23
N GLN A 50 -24.15 -10.73 -13.06
CA GLN A 50 -24.03 -10.05 -11.76
C GLN A 50 -22.80 -10.54 -10.97
N SER A 51 -21.71 -10.84 -11.70
CA SER A 51 -20.46 -11.37 -11.17
C SER A 51 -19.26 -10.70 -11.81
N VAL A 52 -18.26 -10.30 -11.03
CA VAL A 52 -17.02 -9.66 -11.51
C VAL A 52 -15.81 -10.42 -10.99
N GLU A 53 -14.86 -10.75 -11.87
CA GLU A 53 -13.58 -11.37 -11.50
C GLU A 53 -12.47 -10.34 -11.39
N VAL A 54 -11.73 -10.36 -10.27
CA VAL A 54 -10.63 -9.42 -9.96
C VAL A 54 -9.39 -10.21 -9.50
N PRO A 55 -8.68 -10.86 -10.44
CA PRO A 55 -7.59 -11.78 -10.10
C PRO A 55 -6.33 -11.09 -9.57
N ALA A 56 -6.16 -9.80 -9.86
CA ALA A 56 -4.99 -9.02 -9.45
C ALA A 56 -5.04 -8.58 -7.96
N ILE A 57 -6.21 -8.66 -7.33
CA ILE A 57 -6.42 -8.23 -5.95
C ILE A 57 -6.36 -9.46 -5.03
N GLN A 58 -5.70 -9.30 -3.88
CA GLN A 58 -5.66 -10.34 -2.86
C GLN A 58 -6.97 -10.37 -2.07
N PRO A 59 -7.54 -11.57 -1.81
CA PRO A 59 -8.79 -11.69 -1.04
C PRO A 59 -8.73 -11.05 0.35
N GLU A 60 -7.57 -11.08 1.01
CA GLU A 60 -7.36 -10.49 2.32
C GLU A 60 -7.49 -8.96 2.27
N THR A 61 -6.98 -8.33 1.22
CA THR A 61 -7.16 -6.90 0.99
C THR A 61 -8.62 -6.58 0.64
N PHE A 62 -9.24 -7.38 -0.25
CA PHE A 62 -10.62 -7.16 -0.67
C PHE A 62 -11.65 -7.32 0.45
N ARG A 63 -11.35 -8.10 1.49
CA ARG A 63 -12.23 -8.23 2.68
C ARG A 63 -12.58 -6.86 3.29
N HIS A 64 -11.72 -5.85 3.15
CA HIS A 64 -11.96 -4.50 3.64
C HIS A 64 -12.88 -3.66 2.77
N MET A 65 -13.23 -4.12 1.56
CA MET A 65 -14.06 -3.39 0.59
C MET A 65 -15.42 -3.01 1.19
N GLY A 66 -16.15 -3.97 1.77
CA GLY A 66 -17.48 -3.69 2.33
C GLY A 66 -17.45 -2.57 3.37
N TRP A 67 -16.47 -2.61 4.27
CA TRP A 67 -16.26 -1.56 5.26
C TRP A 67 -15.87 -0.20 4.63
N LEU A 68 -15.00 -0.19 3.62
CA LEU A 68 -14.61 1.05 2.91
C LEU A 68 -15.79 1.72 2.23
N LEU A 69 -16.66 0.93 1.60
CA LEU A 69 -17.85 1.42 0.90
C LEU A 69 -18.89 1.98 1.88
N GLU A 70 -19.14 1.28 2.98
CA GLU A 70 -20.07 1.73 4.02
C GLU A 70 -19.57 2.99 4.73
N SER A 71 -18.27 3.09 5.01
CA SER A 71 -17.67 4.28 5.63
C SER A 71 -17.72 5.50 4.72
N GLY A 72 -17.68 5.31 3.40
CA GLY A 72 -17.88 6.40 2.43
C GLY A 72 -19.32 6.90 2.36
N GLU A 73 -20.29 6.07 2.76
CA GLU A 73 -21.72 6.43 2.82
C GLU A 73 -22.07 7.30 4.02
N VAL A 74 -21.35 7.11 5.13
CA VAL A 74 -21.40 8.03 6.27
C VAL A 74 -20.75 9.33 5.78
N GLY A 75 -21.56 10.26 5.26
CA GLY A 75 -21.18 11.46 4.48
C GLY A 75 -20.26 12.48 5.18
N ASN A 76 -19.20 11.99 5.80
CA ASN A 76 -18.18 12.71 6.52
C ASN A 76 -16.82 12.07 6.17
N PRO A 77 -16.04 12.68 5.25
CA PRO A 77 -14.72 12.17 4.89
C PRO A 77 -13.78 12.05 6.10
N GLU A 78 -14.02 12.79 7.18
CA GLU A 78 -13.22 12.72 8.41
C GLU A 78 -13.34 11.36 9.11
N VAL A 79 -14.44 10.63 8.94
CA VAL A 79 -14.58 9.27 9.51
C VAL A 79 -13.65 8.30 8.79
N LEU A 80 -13.65 8.34 7.45
CA LEU A 80 -12.74 7.53 6.63
C LEU A 80 -11.29 7.87 6.97
N LYS A 81 -10.94 9.17 7.06
CA LYS A 81 -9.60 9.61 7.45
C LYS A 81 -9.20 9.12 8.83
N ALA A 82 -10.06 9.29 9.84
CA ALA A 82 -9.77 8.87 11.21
C ALA A 82 -9.54 7.35 11.28
N GLN A 83 -10.30 6.57 10.52
CA GLN A 83 -10.17 5.13 10.52
C GLN A 83 -8.93 4.64 9.76
N VAL A 84 -8.64 5.24 8.59
CA VAL A 84 -7.38 5.04 7.87
C VAL A 84 -6.18 5.38 8.76
N ALA A 85 -6.23 6.51 9.48
CA ALA A 85 -5.21 6.89 10.46
C ALA A 85 -5.12 5.90 11.64
N GLY A 86 -6.22 5.26 12.01
CA GLY A 86 -6.23 4.13 12.95
C GLY A 86 -5.50 2.91 12.41
N MET A 87 -5.70 2.58 11.13
CA MET A 87 -5.01 1.46 10.47
C MET A 87 -3.50 1.66 10.41
N MET A 88 -3.02 2.90 10.26
CA MET A 88 -1.59 3.25 10.27
C MET A 88 -0.86 2.80 11.54
N ARG A 89 -1.57 2.68 12.66
CA ARG A 89 -0.98 2.28 13.95
C ARG A 89 -0.89 0.77 14.12
N LEU A 90 -1.44 -0.01 13.20
CA LEU A 90 -1.39 -1.47 13.27
C LEU A 90 0.00 -1.96 12.86
N PRO A 91 0.49 -3.07 13.47
CA PRO A 91 1.71 -3.71 13.00
C PRO A 91 1.56 -4.11 11.54
N TYR A 92 2.61 -3.89 10.74
CA TYR A 92 2.63 -4.17 9.30
C TYR A 92 1.69 -3.31 8.43
N ALA A 93 1.11 -2.24 8.97
CA ALA A 93 0.25 -1.33 8.19
C ALA A 93 0.94 -0.75 6.95
N LEU A 94 2.25 -0.52 7.04
CA LEU A 94 3.08 0.06 5.99
C LEU A 94 3.91 -0.98 5.22
N HIS A 95 3.55 -2.25 5.32
CA HIS A 95 4.22 -3.30 4.55
C HIS A 95 3.96 -3.11 3.05
N VAL A 96 5.04 -3.04 2.27
CA VAL A 96 4.98 -2.93 0.81
C VAL A 96 4.63 -4.31 0.24
N PRO A 97 3.60 -4.42 -0.62
CA PRO A 97 3.30 -5.67 -1.31
C PRO A 97 4.50 -6.16 -2.14
N SER A 98 4.98 -7.38 -1.90
CA SER A 98 6.03 -7.99 -2.73
C SER A 98 5.43 -8.67 -3.97
N ASP A 99 6.00 -8.35 -5.14
CA ASP A 99 5.61 -8.86 -6.47
C ASP A 99 5.66 -10.39 -6.58
N ASP A 100 6.49 -11.06 -5.76
CA ASP A 100 6.62 -12.52 -5.71
C ASP A 100 5.31 -13.26 -5.41
N THR A 101 4.30 -12.54 -4.89
CA THR A 101 2.98 -13.08 -4.55
C THR A 101 1.93 -12.86 -5.65
N GLN A 102 2.23 -12.08 -6.69
CA GLN A 102 1.34 -11.85 -7.84
C GLN A 102 1.61 -12.80 -9.03
N SER A 103 2.73 -13.53 -9.01
CA SER A 103 3.02 -14.60 -9.98
C SER A 103 2.29 -15.90 -9.63
N GLY A 104 0.95 -15.86 -9.71
CA GLY A 104 0.14 -17.07 -9.84
C GLY A 104 0.28 -17.59 -11.28
N GLY A 105 1.25 -18.47 -11.51
CA GLY A 105 1.65 -18.94 -12.83
C GLY A 105 0.50 -19.46 -13.70
N ALA A 106 0.34 -18.84 -14.87
CA ALA A 106 -0.37 -19.37 -16.03
C ALA A 106 0.62 -19.58 -17.18
N ALA A 107 1.21 -20.79 -17.25
CA ALA A 107 1.99 -21.41 -18.35
C ALA A 107 2.71 -22.63 -17.75
N GLN A 108 2.66 -23.88 -18.21
CA GLN A 108 2.39 -24.49 -19.52
C GLN A 108 1.79 -25.89 -19.32
N GLY A 109 0.91 -26.31 -20.23
CA GLY A 109 0.67 -27.72 -20.48
C GLY A 109 1.78 -28.29 -21.37
N ALA A 110 2.39 -29.40 -20.95
CA ALA A 110 2.77 -30.54 -21.78
C ALA A 110 3.39 -31.66 -20.91
N ALA A 111 2.87 -32.86 -21.13
CA ALA A 111 3.27 -34.19 -20.65
C ALA A 111 4.71 -34.43 -20.14
N ALA A 112 4.81 -35.17 -19.01
CA ALA A 112 5.54 -36.45 -18.96
C ALA A 112 5.31 -37.13 -17.59
N ALA A 113 5.03 -38.44 -17.64
CA ALA A 113 4.86 -39.30 -16.49
C ALA A 113 6.17 -39.47 -15.70
N SER A 114 6.10 -39.40 -14.37
CA SER A 114 7.01 -40.12 -13.48
C SER A 114 6.37 -40.24 -12.09
N GLU A 115 6.07 -41.47 -11.71
CA GLU A 115 5.57 -41.84 -10.39
C GLU A 115 6.66 -41.64 -9.34
N GLY A 116 6.37 -40.80 -8.34
CA GLY A 116 7.20 -40.63 -7.15
C GLY A 116 6.34 -40.13 -5.97
N PRO A 117 6.53 -40.67 -4.75
CA PRO A 117 5.61 -40.43 -3.64
C PRO A 117 5.72 -38.99 -3.12
N PRO A 118 4.60 -38.28 -2.86
CA PRO A 118 4.66 -36.89 -2.46
C PRO A 118 5.08 -36.78 -1.00
N GLN A 119 6.32 -36.33 -0.77
CA GLN A 119 6.75 -35.82 0.52
C GLN A 119 5.97 -34.51 0.80
N LYS A 120 4.97 -34.61 1.67
CA LYS A 120 4.27 -33.47 2.28
C LYS A 120 5.26 -32.67 3.13
N LYS A 121 5.97 -31.73 2.51
CA LYS A 121 6.59 -30.62 3.23
C LYS A 121 5.47 -29.60 3.50
N HIS A 122 4.85 -29.72 4.66
CA HIS A 122 4.04 -28.65 5.23
C HIS A 122 4.95 -27.42 5.41
N LYS A 123 4.93 -26.52 4.42
CA LYS A 123 5.44 -25.16 4.58
C LYS A 123 4.48 -24.50 5.58
N ALA A 124 4.99 -24.13 6.75
CA ALA A 124 4.19 -23.44 7.75
C ALA A 124 3.57 -22.21 7.07
N ALA A 125 2.24 -22.21 6.97
CA ALA A 125 1.45 -21.09 6.54
C ALA A 125 1.57 -19.99 7.62
N GLY A 126 2.70 -19.28 7.61
CA GLY A 126 2.78 -17.98 8.24
C GLY A 126 1.81 -17.10 7.48
N THR A 127 0.65 -16.88 8.07
CA THR A 127 -0.41 -16.00 7.56
C THR A 127 0.13 -14.57 7.63
N THR A 128 1.01 -14.18 6.71
CA THR A 128 1.41 -12.79 6.56
C THR A 128 0.15 -12.03 6.16
N VAL A 129 -0.27 -11.15 7.06
CA VAL A 129 -1.52 -10.42 6.96
C VAL A 129 -1.37 -9.35 5.89
N TYR A 130 -1.78 -9.63 4.65
CA TYR A 130 -1.70 -8.71 3.50
C TYR A 130 -2.81 -7.62 3.52
N SER A 131 -3.13 -7.08 4.69
CA SER A 131 -4.12 -6.01 4.89
C SER A 131 -3.49 -4.67 5.25
N GLY A 132 -2.32 -4.38 4.67
CA GLY A 132 -1.64 -3.10 4.86
C GLY A 132 -2.36 -1.96 4.12
N LEU A 133 -2.11 -0.73 4.56
CA LEU A 133 -2.70 0.46 3.96
C LEU A 133 -2.23 0.67 2.50
N LEU A 134 -1.01 0.25 2.18
CA LEU A 134 -0.49 0.26 0.81
C LEU A 134 -1.24 -0.72 -0.11
N SER A 135 -1.62 -1.90 0.39
CA SER A 135 -2.48 -2.83 -0.36
C SER A 135 -3.86 -2.23 -0.61
N LEU A 136 -4.44 -1.56 0.39
CA LEU A 136 -5.72 -0.86 0.22
C LEU A 136 -5.61 0.29 -0.78
N LEU A 137 -4.52 1.06 -0.76
CA LEU A 137 -4.27 2.11 -1.73
C LEU A 137 -4.26 1.55 -3.16
N ALA A 138 -3.49 0.49 -3.41
CA ALA A 138 -3.43 -0.17 -4.72
C ALA A 138 -4.79 -0.72 -5.16
N MET A 139 -5.54 -1.32 -4.24
CA MET A 139 -6.89 -1.80 -4.52
C MET A 139 -7.84 -0.65 -4.89
N CYS A 140 -7.84 0.44 -4.14
CA CYS A 140 -8.70 1.60 -4.41
C CYS A 140 -8.32 2.27 -5.75
N GLN A 141 -7.02 2.36 -6.06
CA GLN A 141 -6.53 2.86 -7.35
C GLN A 141 -7.00 1.97 -8.50
N TYR A 142 -6.89 0.65 -8.36
CA TYR A 142 -7.36 -0.32 -9.36
C TYR A 142 -8.86 -0.16 -9.65
N PHE A 143 -9.65 0.06 -8.60
CA PHE A 143 -11.10 0.29 -8.71
C PHE A 143 -11.49 1.75 -9.00
N GLN A 144 -10.53 2.65 -9.24
CA GLN A 144 -10.77 4.06 -9.55
C GLN A 144 -11.58 4.79 -8.46
N MET A 145 -11.37 4.43 -7.20
CA MET A 145 -12.06 5.01 -6.04
C MET A 145 -11.32 6.26 -5.54
N GLU A 146 -11.30 7.32 -6.36
CA GLU A 146 -10.44 8.51 -6.17
C GLU A 146 -10.58 9.16 -4.78
N ALA A 147 -11.80 9.24 -4.24
CA ALA A 147 -12.03 9.79 -2.90
C ALA A 147 -11.36 8.97 -1.80
N HIS A 148 -11.40 7.64 -1.92
CA HIS A 148 -10.73 6.72 -1.00
C HIS A 148 -9.21 6.75 -1.18
N VAL A 149 -8.73 6.83 -2.42
CA VAL A 149 -7.30 7.03 -2.73
C VAL A 149 -6.78 8.29 -2.05
N ALA A 150 -7.48 9.42 -2.20
CA ALA A 150 -7.10 10.69 -1.58
C ALA A 150 -7.05 10.59 -0.04
N ALA A 151 -8.07 10.00 0.59
CA ALA A 151 -8.10 9.83 2.05
C ALA A 151 -6.95 8.92 2.56
N ILE A 152 -6.62 7.87 1.81
CA ILE A 152 -5.50 6.98 2.14
C ILE A 152 -4.16 7.70 1.98
N LEU A 153 -3.96 8.44 0.89
CA LEU A 153 -2.76 9.22 0.65
C LEU A 153 -2.54 10.30 1.72
N GLU A 154 -3.59 11.02 2.11
CA GLU A 154 -3.52 12.04 3.17
C GLU A 154 -2.99 11.43 4.49
N ALA A 155 -3.51 10.26 4.88
CA ALA A 155 -3.03 9.57 6.07
C ALA A 155 -1.57 9.10 5.91
N LEU A 156 -1.20 8.58 4.74
CA LEU A 156 0.20 8.20 4.46
C LEU A 156 1.14 9.41 4.50
N TYR A 157 0.70 10.58 4.03
CA TYR A 157 1.51 11.80 4.02
C TYR A 157 1.81 12.31 5.43
N SER A 158 0.90 12.08 6.38
CA SER A 158 1.10 12.46 7.78
C SER A 158 2.34 11.79 8.39
N CYS A 159 2.75 10.62 7.89
CA CYS A 159 3.95 9.89 8.32
C CYS A 159 5.06 9.86 7.25
N ALA A 160 5.06 10.76 6.27
CA ALA A 160 6.07 10.77 5.21
C ALA A 160 7.52 10.85 5.70
N GLY A 161 7.72 11.38 6.91
CA GLY A 161 9.02 11.40 7.59
C GLY A 161 9.47 10.05 8.14
N GLU A 162 8.70 8.98 7.97
CA GLU A 162 9.02 7.60 8.36
C GLU A 162 8.98 6.63 7.17
N TRP A 163 8.75 7.14 5.96
CA TRP A 163 8.67 6.29 4.78
C TRP A 163 10.01 5.64 4.47
N THR A 164 9.94 4.37 4.10
CA THR A 164 11.07 3.68 3.51
C THR A 164 11.19 3.96 2.01
N ILE A 165 12.35 3.68 1.43
CA ILE A 165 12.58 3.77 -0.02
C ILE A 165 11.59 2.87 -0.77
N ALA A 166 11.31 1.69 -0.24
CA ALA A 166 10.35 0.75 -0.83
C ALA A 166 8.93 1.34 -0.86
N MET A 167 8.50 2.02 0.20
CA MET A 167 7.21 2.71 0.24
C MET A 167 7.14 3.87 -0.74
N ALA A 168 8.18 4.69 -0.79
CA ALA A 168 8.27 5.82 -1.71
C ALA A 168 8.17 5.34 -3.17
N VAL A 169 8.96 4.32 -3.53
CA VAL A 169 8.89 3.69 -4.86
C VAL A 169 7.49 3.17 -5.15
N PHE A 170 6.89 2.41 -4.22
CA PHE A 170 5.56 1.85 -4.42
C PHE A 170 4.50 2.91 -4.69
N ILE A 171 4.47 4.00 -3.90
CA ILE A 171 3.49 5.08 -4.06
C ILE A 171 3.70 5.81 -5.39
N LEU A 172 4.95 6.06 -5.77
CA LEU A 172 5.28 6.75 -7.03
C LEU A 172 4.99 5.89 -8.26
N ASP A 173 5.22 4.58 -8.19
CA ASP A 173 4.88 3.65 -9.27
C ASP A 173 3.36 3.51 -9.42
N LEU A 174 2.62 3.50 -8.30
CA LEU A 174 1.17 3.39 -8.31
C LEU A 174 0.49 4.67 -8.83
N ASN A 175 1.03 5.85 -8.47
CA ASN A 175 0.50 7.14 -8.90
C ASN A 175 1.63 8.14 -9.19
N PRO A 176 2.20 8.15 -10.41
CA PRO A 176 3.30 9.04 -10.75
C PRO A 176 2.91 10.52 -10.75
N GLY A 177 1.62 10.83 -10.98
CA GLY A 177 1.09 12.20 -10.95
C GLY A 177 1.14 12.84 -9.55
N VAL A 178 1.36 12.04 -8.51
CA VAL A 178 1.44 12.52 -7.12
C VAL A 178 2.57 13.52 -6.91
N LEU A 179 3.65 13.47 -7.71
CA LEU A 179 4.78 14.40 -7.59
C LEU A 179 4.44 15.84 -7.97
N GLU A 180 3.40 16.01 -8.78
CA GLU A 180 2.88 17.32 -9.22
C GLU A 180 1.86 17.89 -8.22
N SER A 181 1.39 17.08 -7.26
CA SER A 181 0.47 17.54 -6.22
C SER A 181 1.16 18.50 -5.25
N GLN A 182 0.49 19.60 -4.93
CA GLN A 182 0.96 20.57 -3.93
C GLN A 182 0.98 19.97 -2.51
N ASP A 183 0.10 19.01 -2.25
CA ASP A 183 -0.03 18.36 -0.94
C ASP A 183 1.00 17.24 -0.72
N PHE A 184 1.74 16.85 -1.78
CA PHE A 184 2.72 15.78 -1.67
C PHE A 184 3.90 16.21 -0.79
N PRO A 185 4.21 15.48 0.31
CA PRO A 185 5.23 15.85 1.29
C PRO A 185 6.65 15.53 0.79
N LYS A 186 7.00 16.06 -0.39
CA LYS A 186 8.23 15.77 -1.15
C LYS A 186 9.48 15.87 -0.29
N GLN A 187 9.60 16.95 0.47
CA GLN A 187 10.79 17.19 1.31
C GLN A 187 10.92 16.16 2.44
N LYS A 188 9.83 15.89 3.17
CA LYS A 188 9.84 14.90 4.27
C LYS A 188 10.17 13.49 3.78
N MET A 189 9.59 13.11 2.63
CA MET A 189 9.90 11.83 1.98
C MET A 189 11.38 11.75 1.61
N VAL A 190 11.93 12.77 0.93
CA VAL A 190 13.35 12.82 0.52
C VAL A 190 14.27 12.69 1.74
N GLU A 191 13.98 13.40 2.83
CA GLU A 191 14.75 13.32 4.07
C GLU A 191 14.69 11.93 4.71
N SER A 192 13.51 11.30 4.73
CA SER A 192 13.34 9.95 5.26
C SER A 192 14.10 8.91 4.44
N VAL A 193 13.97 8.97 3.11
CA VAL A 193 14.69 8.13 2.15
C VAL A 193 16.20 8.33 2.28
N ALA A 194 16.68 9.58 2.39
CA ALA A 194 18.10 9.87 2.58
C ALA A 194 18.65 9.28 3.88
N ARG A 195 17.89 9.36 4.98
CA ARG A 195 18.27 8.74 6.24
C ARG A 195 18.37 7.21 6.12
N GLU A 196 17.39 6.54 5.51
CA GLU A 196 17.46 5.09 5.30
C GLU A 196 18.63 4.69 4.39
N VAL A 197 18.93 5.46 3.33
CA VAL A 197 20.09 5.24 2.45
C VAL A 197 21.40 5.27 3.26
N VAL A 198 21.53 6.20 4.21
CA VAL A 198 22.72 6.34 5.05
C VAL A 198 22.83 5.22 6.09
N GLU A 199 21.70 4.79 6.66
CA GLU A 199 21.65 3.77 7.70
C GLU A 199 21.71 2.34 7.14
N GLY A 200 21.28 2.13 5.90
CA GLY A 200 21.08 0.83 5.28
C GLY A 200 22.26 0.32 4.44
N ASN A 201 22.18 -0.95 4.04
CA ASN A 201 23.14 -1.58 3.12
C ASN A 201 22.83 -1.19 1.66
N TRP A 202 23.84 -0.68 0.94
CA TRP A 202 23.79 -0.38 -0.50
C TRP A 202 23.12 -1.47 -1.33
N GLU A 203 23.42 -2.75 -1.08
CA GLU A 203 22.87 -3.87 -1.83
C GLU A 203 21.34 -3.97 -1.74
N THR A 204 20.77 -3.57 -0.59
CA THR A 204 19.32 -3.64 -0.34
C THR A 204 18.58 -2.52 -1.06
N TRP A 205 19.10 -1.29 -1.00
CA TRP A 205 18.37 -0.13 -1.52
C TRP A 205 18.80 0.32 -2.92
N SER A 206 19.94 -0.13 -3.45
CA SER A 206 20.39 0.25 -4.80
C SER A 206 19.36 -0.07 -5.89
N PRO A 207 18.70 -1.25 -5.91
CA PRO A 207 17.67 -1.54 -6.90
C PRO A 207 16.45 -0.62 -6.78
N LEU A 208 16.05 -0.26 -5.55
CA LEU A 208 14.91 0.61 -5.29
C LEU A 208 15.20 2.06 -5.68
N LEU A 209 16.41 2.55 -5.37
CA LEU A 209 16.83 3.90 -5.72
C LEU A 209 16.83 4.12 -7.24
N LYS A 210 17.10 3.08 -8.04
CA LYS A 210 17.02 3.14 -9.51
C LYS A 210 15.59 3.27 -10.05
N ARG A 211 14.58 2.88 -9.28
CA ARG A 211 13.16 3.04 -9.64
C ARG A 211 12.65 4.44 -9.33
N LEU A 212 13.31 5.16 -8.43
CA LEU A 212 12.92 6.53 -8.11
C LEU A 212 13.17 7.47 -9.30
N PRO A 213 12.27 8.44 -9.55
CA PRO A 213 12.50 9.50 -10.52
C PRO A 213 13.82 10.23 -10.28
N ILE A 214 14.51 10.61 -11.37
CA ILE A 214 15.88 11.13 -11.30
C ILE A 214 15.96 12.41 -10.45
N ASP A 215 14.94 13.26 -10.47
CA ASP A 215 14.86 14.48 -9.69
C ASP A 215 14.78 14.19 -8.19
N ILE A 216 14.03 13.15 -7.78
CA ILE A 216 13.96 12.68 -6.40
C ILE A 216 15.30 12.09 -5.98
N THR A 217 15.90 11.23 -6.80
CA THR A 217 17.21 10.64 -6.54
C THR A 217 18.29 11.71 -6.35
N MET A 218 18.32 12.74 -7.19
CA MET A 218 19.26 13.86 -7.05
C MET A 218 19.04 14.66 -5.76
N ARG A 219 17.78 14.87 -5.34
CA ARG A 219 17.46 15.52 -4.07
C ARG A 219 17.89 14.70 -2.86
N VAL A 220 17.75 13.37 -2.91
CA VAL A 220 18.25 12.46 -1.87
C VAL A 220 19.77 12.58 -1.76
N VAL A 221 20.49 12.52 -2.89
CA VAL A 221 21.95 12.70 -2.91
C VAL A 221 22.37 14.07 -2.36
N GLN A 222 21.66 15.13 -2.73
CA GLN A 222 21.90 16.48 -2.21
C GLN A 222 21.70 16.55 -0.68
N CYS A 223 20.64 15.94 -0.16
CA CYS A 223 20.36 15.87 1.27
C CYS A 223 21.49 15.16 2.02
N ILE A 224 21.98 14.03 1.51
CA ILE A 224 23.12 13.29 2.09
C ILE A 224 24.38 14.15 2.05
N ALA A 225 24.69 14.78 0.92
CA ALA A 225 25.87 15.62 0.76
C ALA A 225 25.87 16.82 1.73
N GLN A 226 24.70 17.44 1.95
CA GLN A 226 24.53 18.52 2.92
C GLN A 226 24.75 18.04 4.37
N ALA A 227 24.21 16.87 4.72
CA ALA A 227 24.44 16.28 6.04
C ALA A 227 25.94 16.01 6.29
N VAL A 228 26.67 15.49 5.29
CA VAL A 228 28.12 15.24 5.39
C VAL A 228 28.92 16.55 5.50
N LYS A 229 28.58 17.58 4.72
CA LYS A 229 29.23 18.91 4.83
C LYS A 229 29.02 19.53 6.21
N GLY A 230 27.81 19.43 6.75
CA GLY A 230 27.51 19.91 8.10
C GLY A 230 28.36 19.24 9.19
N THR A 231 28.75 17.97 9.00
CA THR A 231 29.64 17.27 9.96
C THR A 231 31.11 17.66 9.84
N THR A 232 31.56 18.14 8.68
CA THR A 232 32.98 18.48 8.44
C THR A 232 33.34 19.91 8.84
N ASP A 233 32.38 20.84 8.80
CA ASP A 233 32.54 22.21 9.33
C ASP A 233 32.32 22.31 10.87
N TYR A 234 32.08 21.18 11.54
CA TYR A 234 31.84 21.15 12.98
C TYR A 234 33.14 21.18 13.79
N ASN A 235 33.39 22.33 14.42
CA ASN A 235 34.35 22.55 15.48
C ASN A 235 34.32 21.40 16.53
N PRO A 236 35.45 20.75 16.86
CA PRO A 236 35.51 19.55 17.72
C PRO A 236 34.95 19.72 19.15
N TYR A 237 34.54 20.93 19.55
CA TYR A 237 34.04 21.23 20.89
C TYR A 237 32.52 21.16 21.07
N HIS A 238 31.71 20.94 20.04
CA HIS A 238 30.25 20.76 20.19
C HIS A 238 29.77 19.42 19.61
N ARG A 239 29.97 18.32 20.34
CA ARG A 239 29.27 17.06 20.04
C ARG A 239 27.80 17.17 20.50
N ARG A 240 26.87 17.39 19.57
CA ARG A 240 25.44 17.08 19.82
C ARG A 240 24.77 16.18 18.78
N TRP A 241 25.51 15.74 17.76
CA TRP A 241 25.05 14.72 16.80
C TRP A 241 26.01 13.54 16.69
N ALA A 242 26.82 13.30 17.72
CA ALA A 242 27.52 12.02 17.85
C ALA A 242 26.51 10.95 18.28
N VAL A 243 26.14 10.11 17.31
CA VAL A 243 25.92 8.67 17.46
C VAL A 243 25.72 8.22 18.91
N ASN A 244 24.48 7.89 19.29
CA ASN A 244 24.23 7.02 20.43
C ASN A 244 23.94 5.61 19.90
N PRO A 245 24.91 4.67 19.89
CA PRO A 245 24.64 3.29 19.61
C PRO A 245 24.20 2.64 20.93
N TYR A 246 22.92 2.27 20.99
CA TYR A 246 22.25 1.53 22.09
C TYR A 246 21.88 2.33 23.35
N HIS A 247 20.62 2.15 23.78
CA HIS A 247 19.95 2.67 24.98
C HIS A 247 19.51 4.15 25.00
N ARG A 248 18.25 4.39 24.59
CA ARG A 248 17.16 4.93 25.43
C ARG A 248 15.91 5.15 24.59
N CYS A 249 15.01 4.17 24.58
CA CYS A 249 13.59 4.42 24.36
C CYS A 249 12.84 3.73 25.50
N GLY A 250 12.60 4.49 26.56
CA GLY A 250 11.85 4.09 27.73
C GLY A 250 11.18 5.33 28.30
N ALA A 251 9.87 5.43 28.04
CA ALA A 251 8.83 6.14 28.78
C ALA A 251 9.17 7.48 29.46
N THR A 252 8.48 8.55 29.05
CA THR A 252 7.49 9.25 29.91
C THR A 252 6.81 10.38 29.12
N TRP A 253 5.55 10.15 28.74
CA TRP A 253 4.55 11.20 28.64
C TRP A 253 3.38 10.74 29.50
N LEU A 254 3.25 11.35 30.68
CA LEU A 254 2.03 11.37 31.48
C LEU A 254 1.94 12.77 32.10
N ASN A 255 0.98 13.53 31.55
CA ASN A 255 0.04 14.45 32.17
C ASN A 255 0.47 15.57 33.15
N ASN A 256 -0.11 16.74 32.83
CA ASN A 256 -0.78 17.72 33.70
C ASN A 256 0.03 18.41 34.81
N GLU A 257 0.20 19.73 34.64
CA GLU A 257 -0.62 20.74 35.36
C GLU A 257 -1.08 21.82 34.38
#